data_AF-X1MR32-F1
#
_entry.id   AF-X1MR32-F1
#
_cell.length_a   1.000
_cell.length_b   1.000
_cell.length_c   1.000
_cell.angle_alpha   90.00
_cell.angle_beta   90.00
_cell.angle_gamma   90.00
#
_symmetry.space_group_name_H-M   'P 1'
#
loop_
_entity.id
_entity.type
_entity.pdbx_description
1 polymer ?
#
loop_
_entity_poly.entity_id
_entity_poly.type
_entity_poly.pdbx_seq_one_letter_code
_entity_poly.pdbx_strand_id
1 'polypeptide(L)'
;MRNKILSNKAYPVVFLAVIVVASVVLLTVVNSITSPIVKNMQVEEIKNTLRSIFPEMSEYELEDEVYIIYQDGEKTGYAFIASGSGYSGDIDIMIGLDSGFGIKDISILSQTETPGLGS
;
A
#
# COMPACT_ATOMS: atom_id res chain seq x y z
N MET A 1 34.72 -28.93 31.61
CA MET A 1 33.23 -28.92 31.74
C MET A 1 32.48 -28.40 30.50
N ARG A 2 33.13 -27.71 29.54
CA ARG A 2 32.48 -27.09 28.37
C ARG A 2 31.92 -28.07 27.31
N ASN A 3 32.45 -29.30 27.24
CA ASN A 3 32.14 -30.25 26.16
C ASN A 3 30.94 -31.17 26.45
N LYS A 4 30.41 -31.21 27.69
CA LYS A 4 29.26 -32.08 28.03
C LYS A 4 27.91 -31.47 27.61
N ILE A 5 27.84 -30.14 27.51
CA ILE A 5 26.62 -29.40 27.14
C ILE A 5 26.31 -29.59 25.64
N LEU A 6 27.35 -29.65 24.80
CA LEU A 6 27.24 -29.78 23.34
C LEU A 6 26.92 -31.20 22.84
N SER A 7 26.94 -32.21 23.73
CA SER A 7 26.76 -33.63 23.37
C SER A 7 25.34 -34.15 23.62
N ASN A 8 24.47 -33.35 24.24
CA ASN A 8 23.09 -33.72 24.53
C ASN A 8 22.19 -33.41 23.31
N LYS A 9 21.36 -34.38 22.86
CA LYS A 9 20.46 -34.21 21.70
C LYS A 9 19.52 -32.99 21.81
N ALA A 10 19.28 -32.51 23.03
CA ALA A 10 18.46 -31.31 23.31
C ALA A 10 19.19 -29.97 23.06
N TYR A 11 20.52 -29.93 23.08
CA TYR A 11 21.29 -28.70 22.84
C TYR A 11 21.02 -28.04 21.49
N PRO A 12 21.09 -28.76 20.34
CA PRO A 12 20.80 -28.15 19.04
C PRO A 12 19.36 -27.64 18.94
N VAL A 13 18.40 -28.30 19.59
CA VAL A 13 16.98 -27.90 19.62
C VAL A 13 16.81 -26.57 20.37
N VAL A 14 17.40 -26.46 21.56
CA VAL A 14 17.35 -25.23 22.36
C VAL A 14 18.08 -24.08 21.66
N PHE A 15 19.23 -24.36 21.05
CA PHE A 15 20.00 -23.36 20.30
C PHE A 15 19.21 -22.82 19.09
N LEU A 16 18.57 -23.69 18.31
CA LEU A 16 17.71 -23.30 17.20
C LEU A 16 16.51 -22.46 17.70
N ALA A 17 15.85 -22.89 18.77
CA ALA A 17 14.70 -22.18 19.34
C ALA A 17 15.05 -20.74 19.75
N VAL A 18 16.22 -20.54 20.36
CA VAL A 18 16.70 -19.20 20.73
C VAL A 18 16.92 -18.33 19.50
N ILE A 19 17.54 -18.86 18.44
CA ILE A 19 17.77 -18.11 17.20
C ILE A 19 16.43 -17.75 16.54
N VAL A 20 15.49 -18.69 16.45
CA VAL A 20 14.17 -18.44 15.86
C VAL A 20 13.42 -17.36 16.65
N VAL A 21 13.41 -17.43 17.98
CA VAL A 21 12.78 -16.42 18.82
C VAL A 21 13.43 -15.05 18.60
N ALA A 22 14.76 -14.98 18.55
CA ALA A 22 15.47 -13.74 18.27
C ALA A 22 15.10 -13.15 16.89
N SER A 23 15.04 -13.99 15.85
CA SER A 23 14.63 -13.58 14.50
C SER A 23 13.18 -13.07 14.45
N VAL A 24 12.24 -13.75 15.12
CA VAL A 24 10.82 -13.35 15.17
C VAL A 24 10.65 -12.01 15.88
N VAL A 25 11.34 -11.81 17.00
CA VAL A 25 11.31 -10.55 17.75
C VAL A 25 11.85 -9.41 16.88
N LEU A 26 12.99 -9.62 16.22
CA LEU A 26 13.58 -8.63 15.33
C LEU A 26 12.61 -8.24 14.20
N LEU A 27 12.03 -9.23 13.50
CA LEU A 27 11.08 -9.00 12.41
C LEU A 27 9.84 -8.25 12.90
N THR A 28 9.33 -8.58 14.08
CA THR A 28 8.14 -7.94 14.66
C THR A 28 8.41 -6.47 14.98
N VAL A 29 9.57 -6.16 15.58
CA VAL A 29 9.96 -4.77 15.87
C VAL A 29 10.11 -3.96 14.58
N VAL A 30 10.82 -4.50 13.58
CA VAL A 30 10.99 -3.83 12.28
C VAL A 30 9.63 -3.58 11.64
N ASN A 31 8.78 -4.61 11.55
CA ASN A 31 7.45 -4.47 10.96
C ASN A 31 6.58 -3.44 11.70
N SER A 32 6.63 -3.41 13.03
CA SER A 32 5.83 -2.47 13.84
C SER A 32 6.20 -1.00 13.63
N ILE A 33 7.46 -0.72 13.32
CA ILE A 33 7.95 0.63 13.04
C ILE A 33 7.72 1.00 11.57
N THR A 34 7.92 0.07 10.64
CA THR A 34 7.81 0.33 9.20
C THR A 34 6.36 0.45 8.73
N SER A 35 5.44 -0.37 9.25
CA SER A 35 4.02 -0.37 8.87
C SER A 35 3.34 1.02 8.92
N PRO A 36 3.47 1.83 9.99
CA PRO A 36 2.83 3.15 10.03
C PRO A 36 3.39 4.13 8.99
N ILE A 37 4.68 4.02 8.65
CA ILE A 37 5.31 4.88 7.64
C ILE A 37 4.74 4.58 6.25
N VAL A 38 4.57 3.30 5.92
CA VAL A 38 4.03 2.85 4.63
C VAL A 38 2.58 3.28 4.42
N LYS A 39 1.78 3.31 5.50
CA LYS A 39 0.39 3.79 5.41
C LYS A 39 0.32 5.28 5.08
N ASN A 40 1.17 6.10 5.71
CA ASN A 40 1.18 7.54 5.45
C ASN A 40 1.64 7.86 4.02
N MET A 41 2.61 7.10 3.49
CA MET A 41 3.08 7.28 2.11
C MET A 41 1.97 6.99 1.09
N GLN A 42 1.21 5.90 1.26
CA GLN A 42 0.09 5.57 0.38
C GLN A 42 -1.02 6.63 0.40
N VAL A 43 -1.33 7.18 1.58
CA VAL A 43 -2.33 8.26 1.72
C VAL A 43 -1.86 9.52 0.98
N GLU A 44 -0.59 9.87 1.10
CA GLU A 44 -0.02 11.01 0.37
C GLU A 44 0.02 10.75 -1.15
N GLU A 45 0.30 9.53 -1.59
CA GLU A 45 0.27 9.14 -3.00
C GLU A 45 -1.13 9.28 -3.60
N ILE A 46 -2.15 8.71 -2.94
CA ILE A 46 -3.56 8.86 -3.33
C ILE A 46 -3.94 10.34 -3.40
N LYS A 47 -3.56 11.14 -2.40
CA LYS A 47 -3.83 12.58 -2.37
C LYS A 47 -3.14 13.32 -3.51
N ASN A 48 -1.92 12.96 -3.86
CA ASN A 48 -1.19 13.54 -4.98
C ASN A 48 -1.84 13.18 -6.32
N THR A 49 -2.27 11.93 -6.49
CA THR A 49 -3.01 11.48 -7.67
C THR A 49 -4.34 12.22 -7.81
N LEU A 50 -5.10 12.36 -6.72
CA LEU A 50 -6.34 13.15 -6.71
C LEU A 50 -6.09 14.60 -7.11
N ARG A 51 -5.02 15.24 -6.63
CA ARG A 51 -4.63 16.59 -7.05
C ARG A 51 -4.20 16.68 -8.50
N SER A 52 -3.59 15.63 -9.05
CA SER A 52 -3.25 15.56 -10.47
C SER A 52 -4.51 15.54 -11.33
N ILE A 53 -5.51 14.76 -10.94
CA ILE A 53 -6.78 14.62 -11.69
C ILE A 53 -7.72 15.83 -11.45
N PHE A 54 -7.72 16.38 -10.23
CA PHE A 54 -8.52 17.52 -9.80
C PHE A 54 -7.64 18.65 -9.23
N PRO A 55 -6.99 19.45 -10.08
CA PRO A 55 -6.10 20.54 -9.64
C PRO A 55 -6.80 21.61 -8.80
N GLU A 56 -8.09 21.81 -9.02
CA GLU A 56 -8.91 22.82 -8.34
C GLU A 56 -9.63 22.25 -7.09
N MET A 57 -9.33 21.02 -6.69
CA MET A 57 -9.91 20.41 -5.49
C MET A 57 -9.48 21.16 -4.23
N SER A 58 -10.47 21.58 -3.46
CA SER A 58 -10.29 22.14 -2.12
C SER A 58 -10.26 21.07 -1.03
N GLU A 59 -11.15 20.09 -1.12
CA GLU A 59 -11.33 19.02 -0.13
C GLU A 59 -11.81 17.74 -0.81
N TYR A 60 -11.61 16.60 -0.15
CA TYR A 60 -12.18 15.32 -0.55
C TYR A 60 -12.70 14.56 0.67
N GLU A 61 -13.71 13.73 0.44
CA GLU A 61 -14.30 12.85 1.45
C GLU A 61 -14.30 11.42 0.91
N LEU A 62 -14.07 10.43 1.76
CA LEU A 62 -14.13 9.02 1.38
C LEU A 62 -15.42 8.41 1.92
N GLU A 63 -16.30 7.99 1.01
CA GLU A 63 -17.59 7.35 1.31
C GLU A 63 -17.71 6.07 0.48
N ASP A 64 -17.92 4.92 1.13
CA ASP A 64 -18.08 3.60 0.47
C ASP A 64 -17.04 3.31 -0.63
N GLU A 65 -15.76 3.56 -0.35
CA GLU A 65 -14.62 3.36 -1.29
C GLU A 65 -14.54 4.36 -2.45
N VAL A 66 -15.41 5.38 -2.47
CA VAL A 66 -15.43 6.48 -3.44
C VAL A 66 -14.94 7.76 -2.78
N TYR A 67 -13.96 8.40 -3.41
CA TYR A 67 -13.50 9.74 -3.08
C TYR A 67 -14.41 10.78 -3.74
N ILE A 68 -15.19 11.50 -2.93
CA ILE A 68 -16.02 12.62 -3.38
C ILE A 68 -15.16 13.88 -3.35
N ILE A 69 -15.11 14.59 -4.47
CA ILE A 69 -14.23 15.74 -4.68
C ILE A 69 -15.03 17.03 -4.56
N TYR A 70 -14.56 17.94 -3.72
CA TYR A 70 -15.18 19.23 -3.48
C TYR A 70 -14.29 20.40 -3.93
N GLN A 71 -14.92 21.37 -4.58
CA GLN A 71 -14.32 22.65 -4.96
C GLN A 71 -15.18 23.76 -4.37
N ASP A 72 -14.60 24.57 -3.48
CA ASP A 72 -15.28 25.68 -2.80
C ASP A 72 -16.61 25.28 -2.11
N GLY A 73 -16.68 24.04 -1.62
CA GLY A 73 -17.87 23.48 -0.96
C GLY A 73 -18.90 22.83 -1.90
N GLU A 74 -18.69 22.87 -3.22
CA GLU A 74 -19.53 22.18 -4.20
C GLU A 74 -18.92 20.86 -4.65
N LYS A 75 -19.76 19.82 -4.83
CA LYS A 75 -19.34 18.52 -5.38
C LYS A 75 -19.01 18.68 -6.86
N THR A 76 -17.72 18.53 -7.19
CA THR A 76 -17.21 18.75 -8.56
C THR A 76 -16.84 17.45 -9.27
N GLY A 77 -16.69 16.34 -8.54
CA GLY A 77 -16.38 15.04 -9.13
C GLY A 77 -16.29 13.90 -8.13
N TYR A 78 -15.92 12.74 -8.65
CA TYR A 78 -15.77 11.50 -7.91
C TYR A 78 -14.47 10.82 -8.34
N ALA A 79 -13.86 10.03 -7.47
CA ALA A 79 -12.80 9.12 -7.87
C ALA A 79 -12.92 7.81 -7.12
N PHE A 80 -12.52 6.72 -7.73
CA PHE A 80 -12.49 5.41 -7.07
C PHE A 80 -11.29 4.62 -7.56
N ILE A 81 -10.88 3.66 -6.75
CA ILE A 81 -9.78 2.76 -7.09
C ILE A 81 -10.39 1.47 -7.62
N ALA A 82 -9.94 1.04 -8.79
CA ALA A 82 -10.30 -0.24 -9.37
C ALA A 82 -9.03 -1.08 -9.53
N SER A 83 -9.12 -2.35 -9.12
CA SER A 83 -8.05 -3.33 -9.30
C SER A 83 -8.45 -4.32 -10.38
N GLY A 84 -7.53 -4.64 -11.29
CA GLY A 84 -7.73 -5.65 -12.32
C GLY A 84 -6.47 -6.48 -12.52
N SER A 85 -6.63 -7.75 -12.90
CA SER A 85 -5.48 -8.62 -13.17
C SER A 85 -4.78 -8.23 -14.48
N GLY A 86 -3.49 -7.95 -14.37
CA GLY A 86 -2.55 -7.82 -15.48
C GLY A 86 -1.87 -9.15 -15.83
N TYR A 87 -0.75 -9.07 -16.55
CA TYR A 87 0.06 -10.22 -16.95
C TYR A 87 1.04 -10.64 -15.84
N SER A 88 1.63 -9.66 -15.17
CA SER A 88 2.68 -9.85 -14.16
C SER A 88 2.16 -9.76 -12.72
N GLY A 89 0.90 -9.34 -12.55
CA GLY A 89 0.25 -9.13 -11.25
C GLY A 89 -0.99 -8.26 -11.40
N ASP A 90 -1.61 -7.88 -10.30
CA ASP A 90 -2.73 -6.94 -10.32
C ASP A 90 -2.25 -5.50 -10.61
N ILE A 91 -3.12 -4.72 -11.23
CA ILE A 91 -2.93 -3.31 -11.57
C ILE A 91 -4.01 -2.52 -10.84
N ASP A 92 -3.58 -1.59 -9.99
CA ASP A 92 -4.46 -0.66 -9.31
C ASP A 92 -4.50 0.66 -10.07
N ILE A 93 -5.69 1.06 -10.50
CA ILE A 93 -5.92 2.33 -11.17
C ILE A 93 -6.89 3.20 -10.37
N MET A 94 -6.60 4.49 -10.33
CA MET A 94 -7.54 5.51 -9.87
C MET A 94 -8.25 6.08 -11.09
N ILE A 95 -9.58 6.04 -11.06
CA ILE A 95 -10.43 6.60 -12.10
C ILE A 95 -11.11 7.84 -11.51
N GLY A 96 -10.88 9.00 -12.13
CA GLY A 96 -11.56 10.24 -11.78
C GLY A 96 -12.71 10.55 -12.73
N LEU A 97 -13.85 10.89 -12.17
CA LEU A 97 -15.08 11.26 -12.84
C LEU A 97 -15.45 12.73 -12.57
N ASP A 98 -16.02 13.40 -13.55
CA ASP A 98 -16.67 14.69 -13.37
C ASP A 98 -18.06 14.56 -12.70
N SER A 99 -18.71 15.69 -12.42
CA SER A 99 -20.05 15.75 -11.84
C SER A 99 -21.16 15.14 -12.71
N GLY A 100 -20.90 14.96 -14.01
CA GLY A 100 -21.77 14.28 -14.98
C GLY A 100 -21.46 12.79 -15.17
N PHE A 101 -20.58 12.21 -14.34
CA PHE A 101 -20.06 10.84 -14.45
C PHE A 101 -19.26 10.55 -15.73
N GLY A 102 -18.78 11.60 -16.41
CA GLY A 102 -17.79 11.47 -17.47
C GLY A 102 -16.41 11.14 -16.89
N ILE A 103 -15.64 10.29 -17.57
CA ILE A 103 -14.26 10.00 -17.17
C ILE A 103 -13.42 11.26 -17.46
N LYS A 104 -12.87 11.86 -16.40
CA LYS A 104 -11.99 13.02 -16.49
C LYS A 104 -10.55 12.58 -16.76
N ASP A 105 -10.07 11.61 -15.98
CA ASP A 105 -8.71 11.08 -16.11
C ASP A 105 -8.59 9.70 -15.43
N ILE A 106 -7.53 8.96 -15.79
CA ILE A 106 -7.19 7.67 -15.21
C ILE A 106 -5.70 7.70 -14.88
N SER A 107 -5.36 7.31 -13.65
CA SER A 107 -3.98 7.25 -13.19
C SER A 107 -3.66 5.88 -12.61
N ILE A 108 -2.47 5.35 -12.91
CA ILE A 108 -2.00 4.07 -12.39
C ILE A 108 -1.38 4.31 -11.01
N LEU A 109 -1.91 3.67 -9.98
CA LEU A 109 -1.39 3.75 -8.61
C LEU A 109 -0.30 2.70 -8.36
N SER A 110 -0.54 1.47 -8.81
CA SER A 110 0.38 0.37 -8.58
C SER A 110 0.33 -0.61 -9.74
N GLN A 111 1.50 -1.10 -10.16
CA GLN A 111 1.63 -2.19 -11.12
C GLN A 111 2.98 -2.88 -10.99
N THR A 112 3.03 -4.15 -11.40
CA THR A 112 4.28 -4.94 -11.44
C THR A 112 4.65 -5.32 -12.88
N GLU A 113 4.12 -4.60 -13.87
CA GLU A 113 4.36 -4.90 -15.28
C GLU A 113 5.78 -4.57 -15.74
N THR A 114 6.18 -5.19 -16.85
CA THR A 114 7.50 -4.98 -17.43
C THR A 114 7.59 -3.55 -18.01
N PRO A 115 8.60 -2.74 -17.61
CA PRO A 115 8.76 -1.39 -18.12
C PRO A 115 8.86 -1.35 -19.65
N GLY A 116 8.06 -0.50 -20.29
CA GLY A 116 8.05 -0.30 -21.74
C GLY A 116 7.30 -1.37 -22.56
N LEU A 117 6.66 -2.34 -21.91
CA LEU A 117 5.74 -3.29 -22.56
C LEU A 117 4.31 -3.21 -21.97
N GLY A 118 4.21 -2.88 -20.68
CA GLY A 118 2.93 -2.73 -19.97
C GLY A 118 2.89 -1.52 -19.03
N SER A 119 3.79 -0.55 -19.19
CA SER A 119 3.84 0.73 -18.45
C SER A 119 3.88 1.90 -19.41
#